data_AF-A0A915N7B7-F1
#
_entry.id   AF-A0A915N7B7-F1
#
_cell.length_a   1.000
_cell.length_b   1.000
_cell.length_c   1.000
_cell.angle_alpha   90.00
_cell.angle_beta   90.00
_cell.angle_gamma   90.00
#
_symmetry.space_group_name_H-M   'P 1'
#
loop_
_entity.id
_entity.type
_entity.pdbx_description
1 polymer ?
#
loop_
_entity_poly.entity_id
_entity_poly.type
_entity_poly.pdbx_seq_one_letter_code
_entity_poly.pdbx_strand_id
1 'polypeptide(L)'
;SFHGTDNGAIHGLFMEKFSSQEHRNKCQHLCEISKNFGDLNTFTVCVRNFMEKQMVNRTFDGGKVRLFPKAAGWVRDGGHTGTKFSTKDFMFHGWKAS
;
A
#
# COMPACT_ATOMS: atom_id res chain seq x y z
N SER A 1 -13.15 3.36 -12.20
CA SER A 1 -12.16 2.51 -11.53
C SER A 1 -12.67 1.08 -11.44
N PHE A 2 -11.80 0.11 -11.73
CA PHE A 2 -12.07 -1.33 -11.80
C PHE A 2 -12.43 -1.93 -10.44
N HIS A 3 -11.63 -1.65 -9.40
CA HIS A 3 -12.00 -1.95 -8.02
C HIS A 3 -11.27 -1.02 -7.04
N GLY A 4 -12.01 -0.53 -6.04
CA GLY A 4 -11.51 0.34 -4.97
C GLY A 4 -11.32 -0.41 -3.65
N THR A 5 -10.78 -1.63 -3.68
CA THR A 5 -10.51 -2.46 -2.49
C THR A 5 -9.03 -2.84 -2.43
N ASP A 6 -8.59 -3.55 -1.38
CA ASP A 6 -7.23 -4.05 -1.21
C ASP A 6 -6.14 -3.02 -1.61
N ASN A 7 -5.34 -3.34 -2.63
CA ASN A 7 -4.24 -2.50 -3.08
C ASN A 7 -4.72 -1.17 -3.68
N GLY A 8 -5.84 -1.15 -4.42
CA GLY A 8 -6.38 0.08 -4.98
C GLY A 8 -6.77 1.09 -3.89
N ALA A 9 -7.50 0.63 -2.88
CA ALA A 9 -7.95 1.45 -1.76
C ALA A 9 -6.78 2.00 -0.94
N ILE A 10 -5.87 1.12 -0.49
CA ILE A 10 -4.81 1.52 0.45
C ILE A 10 -3.82 2.49 -0.20
N HIS A 11 -3.49 2.32 -1.49
CA HIS A 11 -2.62 3.26 -2.20
C HIS A 11 -3.30 4.61 -2.40
N GLY A 12 -4.60 4.63 -2.71
CA GLY A 12 -5.40 5.87 -2.77
C GLY A 12 -5.42 6.60 -1.43
N LEU A 13 -5.72 5.90 -0.34
CA LEU A 13 -5.74 6.46 1.02
C LEU A 13 -4.36 7.02 1.43
N PHE A 14 -3.27 6.33 1.12
CA PHE A 14 -1.93 6.80 1.44
C PHE A 14 -1.58 8.10 0.70
N MET A 15 -1.94 8.19 -0.58
CA MET A 15 -1.79 9.43 -1.34
C MET A 15 -2.66 10.56 -0.76
N GLU A 16 -3.88 10.24 -0.32
CA GLU A 16 -4.77 11.23 0.30
C GLU A 16 -4.25 11.75 1.64
N LYS A 17 -3.77 10.86 2.51
CA LYS A 17 -3.32 11.24 3.86
C LYS A 17 -1.93 11.84 3.89
N PHE A 18 -1.01 11.36 3.06
CA PHE A 18 0.42 11.59 3.26
C PHE A 18 1.12 12.27 2.08
N SER A 19 0.42 12.53 0.98
CA SER A 19 0.98 13.19 -0.19
C SER A 19 0.37 14.58 -0.41
N SER A 20 1.13 15.50 -1.02
CA SER A 20 0.59 16.81 -1.46
C SER A 20 -0.46 16.62 -2.56
N GLN A 21 -1.34 17.61 -2.75
CA GLN A 21 -2.36 17.58 -3.80
C GLN A 21 -1.75 17.44 -5.20
N GLU A 22 -0.65 18.16 -5.47
CA GLU A 22 0.09 18.07 -6.73
C GLU A 22 0.52 16.63 -7.02
N HIS A 23 1.06 15.94 -6.01
CA HIS A 23 1.51 14.57 -6.15
C HIS A 23 0.36 13.56 -6.28
N ARG A 24 -0.78 13.78 -5.61
CA ARG A 24 -2.00 12.96 -5.79
C ARG A 24 -2.45 12.93 -7.24
N ASN A 25 -2.53 14.11 -7.84
CA ASN A 25 -3.04 14.28 -9.20
C ASN A 25 -2.20 13.54 -10.24
N LYS A 26 -0.91 13.28 -9.99
CA LYS A 26 -0.01 12.58 -10.92
C LYS A 26 -0.37 11.11 -11.15
N CYS A 27 -0.94 10.43 -10.16
CA CYS A 27 -1.33 9.01 -10.28
C CYS A 27 -2.84 8.79 -10.32
N GLN A 28 -3.64 9.74 -9.82
CA GLN A 28 -5.08 9.55 -9.60
C GLN A 28 -5.85 9.17 -10.88
N HIS A 29 -5.52 9.79 -12.01
CA HIS A 29 -6.12 9.48 -13.30
C HIS A 29 -6.04 7.98 -13.67
N LEU A 30 -4.92 7.32 -13.35
CA LEU A 30 -4.73 5.89 -13.64
C LEU A 30 -5.73 5.00 -12.87
N CYS A 31 -6.10 5.40 -11.66
CA CYS A 31 -7.13 4.72 -10.89
C CYS A 31 -8.50 4.91 -11.52
N GLU A 32 -8.84 6.14 -11.93
CA GLU A 32 -10.13 6.50 -12.50
C GLU A 32 -10.45 5.71 -13.76
N ILE A 33 -9.47 5.58 -14.66
CA ILE A 33 -9.61 4.87 -15.95
C ILE A 33 -9.38 3.37 -15.87
N SER A 34 -8.99 2.83 -14.70
CA SER A 34 -8.70 1.40 -14.58
C SER A 34 -9.91 0.53 -14.90
N LYS A 35 -9.70 -0.53 -15.71
CA LYS A 35 -10.72 -1.49 -16.14
C LYS A 35 -10.38 -2.94 -15.81
N ASN A 36 -9.16 -3.21 -15.36
CA ASN A 36 -8.69 -4.54 -15.00
C ASN A 36 -7.56 -4.47 -13.95
N PHE A 37 -7.12 -5.64 -13.47
CA PHE A 37 -6.03 -5.74 -12.49
C PHE A 37 -4.69 -5.18 -13.00
N GLY A 38 -4.42 -5.26 -14.31
CA GLY A 38 -3.22 -4.67 -14.91
C GLY A 38 -3.21 -3.15 -14.85
N ASP A 39 -4.34 -2.52 -15.17
CA ASP A 39 -4.50 -1.07 -15.05
C ASP A 39 -4.37 -0.62 -13.58
N LEU A 40 -5.00 -1.36 -12.67
CA LEU A 40 -4.89 -1.08 -11.24
C LEU A 40 -3.46 -1.25 -10.72
N ASN A 41 -2.76 -2.29 -11.19
CA ASN A 41 -1.34 -2.47 -10.87
C ASN A 41 -0.51 -1.27 -11.34
N THR A 42 -0.81 -0.71 -12.52
CA THR A 42 -0.16 0.49 -13.05
C THR A 42 -0.34 1.69 -12.12
N PHE A 43 -1.57 1.90 -11.61
CA PHE A 43 -1.83 2.90 -10.56
C PHE A 43 -0.98 2.65 -9.30
N THR A 44 -0.97 1.42 -8.78
CA THR A 44 -0.24 1.10 -7.53
C THR A 44 1.28 1.31 -7.67
N VAL A 45 1.84 0.98 -8.84
CA VAL A 45 3.25 1.20 -9.16
C VAL A 45 3.56 2.70 -9.22
N CYS A 46 2.69 3.51 -9.81
CA CYS A 46 2.83 4.97 -9.82
C CYS A 46 2.92 5.52 -8.40
N VAL A 47 1.97 5.14 -7.53
CA VAL A 47 1.95 5.58 -6.13
C VAL A 47 3.21 5.16 -5.39
N ARG A 48 3.64 3.90 -5.49
CA ARG A 48 4.86 3.40 -4.84
C ARG A 48 6.09 4.20 -5.25
N ASN A 49 6.26 4.44 -6.55
CA ASN A 49 7.40 5.18 -7.08
C ASN A 49 7.44 6.62 -6.54
N PHE A 50 6.29 7.28 -6.46
CA PHE A 50 6.18 8.61 -5.86
C PHE A 50 6.53 8.62 -4.38
N MET A 51 5.92 7.73 -3.61
CA MET A 51 6.10 7.64 -2.16
C MET A 51 7.55 7.30 -1.79
N GLU A 52 8.19 6.38 -2.53
CA GLU A 52 9.59 6.00 -2.29
C GLU A 52 10.58 7.14 -2.56
N LYS A 53 10.30 7.99 -3.56
CA LYS A 53 11.18 9.10 -3.96
C LYS A 53 11.02 10.36 -3.11
N GLN A 54 9.80 10.67 -2.69
CA GLN A 54 9.49 11.96 -2.05
C GLN A 54 9.57 11.91 -0.52
N MET A 55 9.52 10.72 0.10
CA MET A 55 9.35 10.62 1.55
C MET A 55 10.67 10.25 2.24
N VAL A 56 11.47 11.28 2.55
CA VAL A 56 12.80 11.15 3.18
C VAL A 56 12.79 10.25 4.42
N ASN A 57 11.77 10.37 5.28
CA ASN A 57 11.70 9.60 6.53
C ASN A 57 10.78 8.37 6.50
N ARG A 58 10.11 8.07 5.37
CA ARG A 58 9.19 6.93 5.14
C ARG A 58 8.30 6.52 6.32
N THR A 59 8.03 7.46 7.22
CA THR A 59 7.39 7.25 8.50
C THR A 59 6.40 8.38 8.66
N PHE A 60 5.15 8.03 8.97
CA PHE A 60 4.01 8.93 9.00
C PHE A 60 3.26 8.77 10.32
N ASP A 61 2.32 9.67 10.57
CA ASP A 61 1.44 9.65 11.74
C ASP A 61 2.22 9.47 13.06
N GLY A 62 3.27 10.29 13.23
CA GLY A 62 4.09 10.28 14.43
C GLY A 62 4.85 8.97 14.70
N GLY A 63 5.09 8.14 13.69
CA GLY A 63 5.79 6.85 13.86
C GLY A 63 4.91 5.61 13.70
N LYS A 64 3.59 5.79 13.63
CA LYS A 64 2.63 4.67 13.61
C LYS A 64 2.55 3.97 12.25
N VAL A 65 2.93 4.66 11.17
CA VAL A 65 2.94 4.10 9.83
C VAL A 65 4.35 4.18 9.28
N ARG A 66 4.90 3.05 8.82
CA ARG A 66 6.23 2.99 8.18
C ARG A 66 6.14 2.28 6.84
N LEU A 67 6.69 2.91 5.81
CA LEU A 67 6.83 2.33 4.47
C LEU A 67 8.21 1.69 4.32
N PHE A 68 8.25 0.40 4.05
CA PHE A 68 9.47 -0.32 3.77
C PHE A 68 9.81 -0.29 2.27
N PRO A 69 11.10 -0.23 1.89
CA PRO A 69 11.50 -0.53 0.52
C PRO A 69 10.96 -1.89 0.06
N LYS A 70 10.75 -2.03 -1.26
CA LYS A 70 10.44 -3.32 -1.85
C LYS A 70 11.45 -4.38 -1.39
N ALA A 71 10.94 -5.55 -0.98
CA ALA A 71 11.72 -6.68 -0.48
C ALA A 71 12.52 -6.45 0.82
N ALA A 72 12.24 -5.37 1.57
CA ALA A 72 12.89 -5.09 2.85
C ALA A 72 11.99 -5.40 4.08
N GLY A 73 10.78 -5.90 3.86
CA GLY A 73 9.83 -6.26 4.92
C GLY A 73 9.27 -7.66 4.72
N TRP A 74 9.15 -8.40 5.82
CA TRP A 74 8.56 -9.73 5.85
C TRP A 74 7.30 -9.69 6.71
N VAL A 75 6.21 -10.28 6.18
CA VAL A 75 4.96 -10.49 6.90
C VAL A 75 4.75 -11.99 7.06
N ARG A 76 4.24 -12.42 8.22
CA ARG A 76 3.85 -13.82 8.40
C ARG A 76 2.47 -14.04 7.80
N ASP A 77 2.30 -15.13 7.06
CA ASP A 77 0.98 -15.61 6.66
C ASP A 77 0.26 -16.23 7.87
N GLY A 78 -0.89 -15.66 8.22
CA GLY A 78 -1.73 -16.14 9.31
C GLY A 78 -2.28 -17.55 9.07
N GLY A 79 -2.58 -17.92 7.82
CA GLY A 79 -3.13 -19.22 7.47
C GLY A 79 -2.21 -20.37 7.88
N HIS A 80 -0.90 -20.20 7.71
CA HIS A 80 0.09 -21.22 8.06
C HIS A 80 0.26 -21.45 9.57
N THR A 81 -0.16 -20.48 10.39
CA THR A 81 0.01 -20.54 11.86
C THR A 81 -1.31 -20.60 12.61
N GLY A 82 -2.44 -20.72 11.90
CA GLY A 82 -3.78 -20.62 12.50
C GLY A 82 -3.99 -19.28 13.20
N THR A 83 -3.42 -18.20 12.67
CA THR A 83 -3.52 -16.83 13.21
C THR A 83 -3.01 -16.71 14.65
N LYS A 84 -2.10 -17.59 15.07
CA LYS A 84 -1.48 -17.51 16.41
C LYS A 84 -0.45 -16.38 16.47
N PHE A 85 -0.49 -15.62 17.56
CA PHE A 85 0.50 -14.59 17.86
C PHE A 85 1.75 -15.19 18.51
N SER A 86 2.90 -14.61 18.14
CA SER A 86 4.23 -14.85 18.67
C SER A 86 4.83 -13.52 19.09
N THR A 87 5.62 -13.54 20.16
CA THR A 87 6.39 -12.36 20.60
C THR A 87 7.46 -11.94 19.58
N LYS A 88 7.72 -12.77 18.58
CA LYS A 88 8.61 -12.48 17.44
C LYS A 88 7.84 -12.00 16.19
N ASP A 89 6.53 -11.85 16.25
CA ASP A 89 5.75 -11.35 15.12
C ASP A 89 5.98 -9.86 14.93
N PHE A 90 6.49 -9.52 13.76
CA PHE A 90 6.69 -8.14 13.35
C PHE A 90 5.47 -7.58 12.61
N MET A 91 4.85 -8.38 11.73
CA MET A 91 3.68 -8.00 10.93
C MET A 91 2.92 -9.25 10.44
N PHE A 92 1.59 -9.18 10.34
CA PHE A 92 0.74 -10.23 9.75
C PHE A 92 0.22 -9.81 8.37
N HIS A 93 0.17 -10.76 7.44
CA HIS A 93 -0.55 -10.57 6.19
C HIS A 93 -2.07 -10.57 6.45
N GLY A 94 -2.81 -9.66 5.80
CA GLY A 94 -4.27 -9.58 5.93
C GLY A 94 -4.97 -10.84 5.43
N TRP A 95 -6.19 -11.09 5.95
CA TRP A 95 -7.01 -12.23 5.52
C TRP A 95 -7.48 -12.02 4.08
N LYS A 96 -7.07 -12.90 3.15
CA LYS A 96 -7.77 -13.06 1.88
C LYS A 96 -8.85 -14.09 2.10
N ALA A 97 -10.12 -13.65 2.12
CA ALA A 97 -11.21 -14.61 2.02
C ALA A 97 -11.10 -15.24 0.63
N SER A 98 -10.88 -16.55 0.60
CA SER A 98 -10.95 -17.38 -0.61
C SER A 98 -12.34 -17.32 -1.22
#